data_AF-Q25042-F1
#
_entry.id   AF-Q25042-F1
#
_cell.length_a   1.000
_cell.length_b   1.000
_cell.length_c   1.000
_cell.angle_alpha   90.00
_cell.angle_beta   90.00
_cell.angle_gamma   90.00
#
_symmetry.space_group_name_H-M   'P 1'
#
loop_
_entity.id
_entity.type
_entity.pdbx_description
1 polymer ?
#
loop_
_entity_poly.entity_id
_entity_poly.type
_entity_poly.pdbx_seq_one_letter_code
_entity_poly.pdbx_strand_id
1 'polypeptide(L)'
;FEQYRSIQPWLQKKAPLKLGDKQMFQSEKARERLDMLYECILCRCCSSSCPSYWWNADKYLGPAVLMQAYRWIIDSRDDYPKERLARMHDAFSAFK
;
A
#
# COMPACT_ATOMS: atom_id res chain seq x y z
N PHE A 1 10.25 0.51 -10.04
CA PHE A 1 10.18 -0.14 -8.71
C PHE A 1 10.34 0.86 -7.57
N GLU A 2 10.92 2.05 -7.81
CA GLU A 2 11.07 3.10 -6.80
C GLU A 2 9.73 3.55 -6.18
N GLN A 3 8.69 3.75 -6.99
CA GLN A 3 7.34 4.08 -6.50
C GLN A 3 6.75 3.00 -5.56
N TYR A 4 7.06 1.71 -5.79
CA TYR A 4 6.64 0.67 -4.85
C TYR A 4 7.42 0.74 -3.53
N ARG A 5 8.71 1.11 -3.58
CA ARG A 5 9.52 1.31 -2.37
C ARG A 5 9.07 2.54 -1.58
N SER A 6 8.66 3.62 -2.26
CA SER A 6 8.29 4.88 -1.60
C SER A 6 7.05 4.77 -0.70
N ILE A 7 6.14 3.83 -0.99
CA ILE A 7 4.95 3.59 -0.13
C ILE A 7 5.28 2.82 1.16
N GLN A 8 6.51 2.33 1.30
CA GLN A 8 7.00 1.54 2.43
C GLN A 8 6.17 0.27 2.67
N PRO A 9 6.27 -0.74 1.80
CA PRO A 9 5.36 -1.89 1.77
C PRO A 9 5.76 -2.97 2.79
N TRP A 10 5.88 -2.61 4.05
CA TRP A 10 6.11 -3.50 5.18
C TRP A 10 5.28 -3.05 6.39
N LEU A 11 5.08 -3.96 7.34
CA LEU A 11 4.28 -3.71 8.55
C LEU A 11 4.99 -2.71 9.47
N GLN A 12 4.27 -1.67 9.89
CA GLN A 12 4.80 -0.63 10.78
C GLN A 12 4.00 -0.54 12.07
N LYS A 13 4.72 -0.43 13.18
CA LYS A 13 4.14 -0.43 14.54
C LYS A 13 4.73 0.72 15.35
N LYS A 14 3.89 1.36 16.17
CA LYS A 14 4.31 2.49 17.01
C LYS A 14 4.97 2.02 18.30
N ALA A 15 4.41 0.96 18.89
CA ALA A 15 5.02 0.34 20.06
C ALA A 15 6.22 -0.54 19.65
N PRO A 16 7.32 -0.52 20.42
CA PRO A 16 8.42 -1.45 20.22
C PRO A 16 7.91 -2.88 20.39
N LEU A 17 8.28 -3.75 19.45
CA LEU A 17 7.92 -5.16 19.46
C LEU A 17 9.20 -5.99 19.40
N LYS A 18 9.25 -7.04 20.20
CA LYS A 18 10.26 -8.07 20.06
C LYS A 18 9.86 -9.00 18.90
N LEU A 19 10.63 -8.96 17.82
CA LEU A 19 10.34 -9.74 16.62
C LEU A 19 10.33 -11.24 16.97
N GLY A 20 9.27 -11.94 16.56
CA GLY A 20 9.13 -13.40 16.76
C GLY A 20 8.67 -13.85 18.14
N ASP A 21 8.46 -12.93 19.09
CA ASP A 21 8.06 -13.29 20.47
C ASP A 21 6.63 -13.84 20.54
N LYS A 22 5.70 -13.24 19.78
CA LYS A 22 4.32 -13.70 19.67
C LYS A 22 3.68 -13.30 18.34
N GLN A 23 2.61 -14.00 17.98
CA GLN A 23 1.78 -13.67 16.83
C GLN A 23 0.95 -12.40 17.11
N MET A 24 0.69 -11.61 16.07
CA MET A 24 -0.21 -10.47 16.16
C MET A 24 -1.66 -10.92 15.95
N PHE A 25 -2.56 -10.49 16.83
CA PHE A 25 -3.97 -10.77 16.69
C PHE A 25 -4.57 -10.06 15.47
N GLN A 26 -5.36 -10.78 14.69
CA GLN A 26 -6.17 -10.28 13.59
C GLN A 26 -7.44 -11.16 13.50
N SER A 27 -8.62 -10.54 13.48
CA SER A 27 -9.88 -11.29 13.30
C SER A 27 -10.05 -11.74 11.85
N GLU A 28 -10.84 -12.79 11.62
CA GLU A 28 -11.16 -13.30 10.28
C GLU A 28 -11.70 -12.18 9.38
N LYS A 29 -12.70 -11.43 9.85
CA LYS A 29 -13.25 -10.27 9.13
C LYS A 29 -12.23 -9.18 8.82
N ALA A 30 -11.21 -8.98 9.67
CA ALA A 30 -10.15 -8.02 9.38
C ALA A 30 -9.16 -8.57 8.34
N ARG A 31 -8.89 -9.88 8.37
CA ARG A 31 -8.05 -10.58 7.39
C ARG A 31 -8.71 -10.62 6.01
N GLU A 32 -10.01 -10.89 5.93
CA GLU A 32 -10.79 -10.93 4.68
C GLU A 32 -10.70 -9.61 3.89
N ARG A 33 -10.55 -8.47 4.57
CA ARG A 33 -10.36 -7.17 3.91
C ARG A 33 -9.10 -7.11 3.04
N LEU A 34 -8.13 -7.99 3.28
CA LEU A 34 -6.90 -8.04 2.50
C LEU A 34 -7.03 -8.90 1.25
N ASP A 35 -8.08 -9.71 1.13
CA ASP A 35 -8.32 -10.51 -0.07
C ASP A 35 -8.50 -9.61 -1.29
N MET A 36 -8.07 -10.10 -2.45
CA MET A 36 -7.93 -9.37 -3.71
C MET A 36 -6.83 -8.29 -3.73
N LEU A 37 -6.16 -8.00 -2.61
CA LEU A 37 -5.08 -7.01 -2.55
C LEU A 37 -3.69 -7.65 -2.48
N TYR A 38 -3.49 -8.68 -1.68
CA TYR A 38 -2.16 -9.30 -1.47
C TYR A 38 -1.74 -10.21 -2.62
N GLU A 39 -2.69 -10.66 -3.43
CA GLU A 39 -2.53 -11.57 -4.57
C GLU A 39 -1.85 -10.89 -5.77
N CYS A 40 -1.64 -9.57 -5.70
CA CYS A 40 -0.91 -8.82 -6.71
C CYS A 40 0.51 -9.37 -6.92
N ILE A 41 0.79 -9.84 -8.14
CA ILE A 41 2.11 -10.35 -8.52
C ILE A 41 3.08 -9.27 -9.01
N LEU A 42 2.75 -7.99 -8.85
CA LEU A 42 3.55 -6.84 -9.29
C LEU A 42 3.99 -6.86 -10.77
N CYS A 43 3.20 -7.46 -11.67
CA CYS A 43 3.52 -7.59 -13.10
C CYS A 43 3.48 -6.29 -13.90
N ARG A 44 3.02 -5.18 -13.29
CA ARG A 44 2.84 -3.84 -13.91
C ARG A 44 1.78 -3.73 -15.01
N CYS A 45 1.12 -4.80 -15.46
CA CYS A 45 0.14 -4.76 -16.56
C CYS A 45 -0.94 -3.67 -16.38
N CYS A 46 -1.49 -3.52 -15.17
CA CYS A 46 -2.49 -2.49 -14.90
C CYS A 46 -1.92 -1.06 -14.95
N SER A 47 -0.65 -0.87 -14.60
CA SER A 47 -0.02 0.46 -14.63
C SER A 47 0.38 0.82 -16.05
N SER A 48 0.91 -0.13 -16.82
CA SER A 48 1.25 0.07 -18.23
C SER A 48 0.02 0.13 -19.14
N SER A 49 -1.18 -0.23 -18.67
CA SER A 49 -2.43 -0.02 -19.41
C SER A 49 -3.16 1.28 -19.05
N CYS A 50 -2.69 2.03 -18.04
CA CYS A 50 -3.37 3.23 -17.55
C CYS A 50 -2.87 4.49 -18.28
N PRO A 51 -3.72 5.20 -19.05
CA PRO A 51 -3.31 6.41 -19.76
C PRO A 51 -2.75 7.50 -18.85
N SER A 52 -3.31 7.70 -17.65
CA SER A 52 -2.77 8.68 -16.69
C SER A 52 -1.35 8.36 -16.26
N TYR A 53 -0.99 7.07 -16.19
CA TYR A 53 0.36 6.62 -15.91
C TYR A 53 1.28 6.79 -17.13
N TRP A 54 0.78 6.67 -18.36
CA TRP A 54 1.59 6.96 -19.56
C TRP A 54 2.13 8.39 -19.57
N TRP A 55 1.29 9.34 -19.18
CA TRP A 55 1.61 10.77 -19.27
C TRP A 55 2.32 11.32 -18.03
N ASN A 56 2.15 10.70 -16.86
CA ASN A 56 2.62 11.24 -15.58
C ASN A 56 3.29 10.19 -14.69
N ALA A 57 3.95 9.17 -15.25
CA ALA A 57 4.59 8.10 -14.47
C ALA A 57 5.65 8.61 -13.47
N ASP A 58 6.21 9.81 -13.68
CA ASP A 58 7.16 10.45 -12.78
C ASP A 58 6.53 10.92 -11.46
N LYS A 59 5.21 11.20 -11.46
CA LYS A 59 4.49 11.73 -10.28
C LYS A 59 3.32 10.85 -9.85
N TYR A 60 2.53 10.34 -10.79
CA TYR A 60 1.41 9.47 -10.51
C TYR A 60 1.90 8.05 -10.19
N LEU A 61 1.48 7.51 -9.05
CA LEU A 61 1.96 6.22 -8.55
C LEU A 61 1.44 5.02 -9.38
N GLY A 62 0.30 5.17 -10.04
CA GLY A 62 -0.33 4.11 -10.82
C GLY A 62 -1.12 3.10 -9.99
N PRO A 63 -2.00 2.32 -10.64
CA PRO A 63 -2.95 1.43 -9.96
C PRO A 63 -2.27 0.33 -9.14
N ALA A 64 -1.15 -0.23 -9.61
CA ALA A 64 -0.45 -1.29 -8.87
C ALA A 64 0.07 -0.79 -7.51
N VAL A 65 0.69 0.39 -7.50
CA VAL A 65 1.29 0.96 -6.29
C VAL A 65 0.20 1.49 -5.36
N LEU A 66 -0.84 2.13 -5.89
CA LEU A 66 -1.97 2.62 -5.08
C LEU A 66 -2.73 1.48 -4.40
N MET A 67 -2.96 0.36 -5.09
CA MET A 67 -3.58 -0.82 -4.48
C MET A 67 -2.72 -1.40 -3.36
N GLN A 68 -1.39 -1.46 -3.56
CA GLN A 68 -0.47 -1.90 -2.50
C GLN A 68 -0.39 -0.91 -1.34
N ALA A 69 -0.49 0.40 -1.58
CA ALA A 69 -0.59 1.38 -0.50
C ALA A 69 -1.87 1.18 0.31
N TYR A 70 -3.01 0.96 -0.35
CA TYR A 70 -4.29 0.67 0.28
C TYR A 70 -4.25 -0.61 1.12
N ARG A 71 -3.63 -1.67 0.60
CA ARG A 71 -3.38 -2.95 1.32
C ARG A 71 -2.69 -2.76 2.67
N TRP A 72 -1.83 -1.76 2.82
CA TRP A 72 -1.19 -1.44 4.09
C TRP A 72 -2.01 -0.49 4.96
N ILE A 73 -2.76 0.45 4.35
CA ILE A 73 -3.64 1.38 5.06
C ILE A 73 -4.76 0.64 5.82
N ILE A 74 -5.29 -0.44 5.26
CA ILE A 74 -6.41 -1.17 5.87
C ILE A 74 -6.00 -2.41 6.66
N ASP A 75 -4.72 -2.76 6.69
CA ASP A 75 -4.25 -3.89 7.50
C ASP A 75 -4.39 -3.52 8.97
N SER A 76 -5.26 -4.24 9.69
CA SER A 76 -5.58 -3.97 11.11
C SER A 76 -4.36 -4.03 12.03
N ARG A 77 -3.25 -4.60 11.56
CA ARG A 77 -2.01 -4.72 12.32
C ARG A 77 -1.12 -3.49 12.18
N ASP A 78 -1.26 -2.68 11.12
CA ASP A 78 -0.41 -1.52 10.83
C ASP A 78 -0.87 -0.27 11.59
N ASP A 79 0.05 0.43 12.25
CA ASP A 79 -0.26 1.60 13.08
C ASP A 79 -0.07 2.95 12.35
N TYR A 80 0.24 2.93 11.04
CA TYR A 80 0.58 4.13 10.25
C TYR A 80 -0.40 4.47 9.12
N PRO A 81 -1.73 4.25 9.22
CA PRO A 81 -2.64 4.52 8.12
C PRO A 81 -2.70 6.01 7.75
N LYS A 82 -2.61 6.92 8.74
CA LYS A 82 -2.65 8.37 8.52
C LYS A 82 -1.41 8.87 7.81
N GLU A 83 -0.24 8.39 8.23
CA GLU A 83 1.06 8.72 7.67
C GLU A 83 1.17 8.16 6.24
N ARG A 84 0.64 6.96 5.97
CA ARG A 84 0.52 6.40 4.62
C ARG A 84 -0.36 7.24 3.71
N LEU A 85 -1.53 7.68 4.20
CA LEU A 85 -2.42 8.57 3.43
C LEU A 85 -1.77 9.93 3.15
N ALA A 86 -1.09 10.51 4.13
CA ALA A 86 -0.41 11.82 3.98
C ALA A 86 0.66 11.80 2.88
N ARG A 87 1.37 10.68 2.69
CA ARG A 87 2.35 10.51 1.60
C ARG A 87 1.77 10.61 0.19
N MET A 88 0.45 10.48 0.04
CA MET A 88 -0.25 10.56 -1.25
C MET A 88 -1.16 11.78 -1.32
N HIS A 89 -1.07 12.69 -0.35
CA HIS A 89 -1.88 13.90 -0.27
C HIS A 89 -1.23 15.06 -1.03
N ASP A 90 -0.98 14.85 -2.31
CA ASP A 90 -0.50 15.84 -3.28
C ASP A 90 -1.36 15.81 -4.55
N ALA A 91 -1.03 16.64 -5.55
CA ALA A 91 -1.84 16.81 -6.74
C ALA A 91 -1.74 15.65 -7.76
N PHE A 92 -0.75 14.76 -7.62
CA PHE A 92 -0.44 13.76 -8.64
C PHE A 92 -0.42 12.32 -8.12
N SER A 93 0.05 12.06 -6.90
CA SER A 93 0.26 10.68 -6.41
C SER A 93 -1.00 9.81 -6.46
N ALA A 94 -2.13 10.36 -6.03
CA ALA A 94 -3.46 9.80 -6.20
C ALA A 94 -4.33 10.88 -6.86
N PHE A 95 -4.64 10.73 -8.16
CA PHE A 95 -5.51 11.65 -8.87
C PHE A 95 -6.85 11.80 -8.13
N LYS A 96 -7.23 13.05 -7.88
CA LYS A 96 -8.54 13.44 -7.35
C LYS A 96 -9.45 13.87 -8.49
#